data_AF-A0ABD5V6L8-F1
#
_entry.id   AF-A0ABD5V6L8-F1
#
_cell.length_a   1.000
_cell.length_b   1.000
_cell.length_c   1.000
_cell.angle_alpha   90.00
_cell.angle_beta   90.00
_cell.angle_gamma   90.00
#
_symmetry.space_group_name_H-M   'P 1'
#
loop_
_entity.id
_entity.type
_entity.pdbx_description
1 polymer ?
#
loop_
_entity_poly.entity_id
_entity_poly.type
_entity_poly.pdbx_seq_one_letter_code
_entity_poly.pdbx_strand_id
1 'polypeptide(L)'
;MTWSGFTVEGGSLIEGLVGFVLAIGTIIVGTWVAMVAYHGYKRSENPSALFLAAGIALTSAGYTGTRILVPTTGGSSLLTDAVASAVQFAGLVLVLYAVYGRPERRTRYVLGGTFIGAGLLALVPFVLVEVFGMTLSAGTTGANGPTAVLGAFITIQALRGYSRYGNRSMRWLAIGIALLTFVPFLVLELLTLFRSTLAISDARGLSLVLFTELVGVLAILLSLQIDEQR
;
A
#
# COMPACT_ATOMS: atom_id res chain seq x y z
N MET A 1 12.97 34.79 -8.51
CA MET A 1 12.48 33.59 -7.80
C MET A 1 13.65 32.96 -7.08
N THR A 2 13.74 33.18 -5.77
CA THR A 2 14.80 32.64 -4.93
C THR A 2 14.43 31.21 -4.52
N TRP A 3 15.34 30.28 -4.75
CA TRP A 3 15.20 28.83 -4.59
C TRP A 3 14.90 28.35 -3.15
N SER A 4 14.78 29.27 -2.19
CA SER A 4 14.45 29.02 -0.78
C SER A 4 13.00 28.60 -0.54
N GLY A 5 12.14 28.61 -1.57
CA GLY A 5 10.74 28.20 -1.48
C GLY A 5 10.48 26.70 -1.69
N PHE A 6 11.49 25.90 -2.03
CA PHE A 6 11.34 24.44 -2.26
C PHE A 6 11.77 23.58 -1.07
N THR A 7 12.16 24.19 0.05
CA THR A 7 12.45 23.45 1.28
C THR A 7 11.13 23.07 1.96
N VAL A 8 10.78 21.79 1.89
CA VAL A 8 9.71 21.20 2.69
C VAL A 8 10.07 21.36 4.17
N GLU A 9 9.13 21.79 5.00
CA GLU A 9 9.34 21.99 6.45
C GLU A 9 10.04 20.77 7.07
N GLY A 10 11.30 20.94 7.51
CA GLY A 10 12.08 19.93 8.23
C GLY A 10 12.98 19.01 7.40
N GLY A 11 13.05 19.13 6.07
CA GLY A 11 13.86 18.24 5.20
C GLY A 11 14.80 18.95 4.21
N SER A 12 15.87 18.26 3.81
CA SER A 12 16.79 18.73 2.76
C SER A 12 16.18 18.59 1.35
N LEU A 13 16.55 19.46 0.41
CA LEU A 13 16.21 19.32 -1.03
C LEU A 13 16.52 17.91 -1.58
N ILE A 14 17.59 17.30 -1.07
CA ILE A 14 18.00 15.93 -1.43
C ILE A 14 16.96 14.91 -0.97
N GLU A 15 16.40 15.07 0.24
CA GLU A 15 15.41 14.13 0.78
C GLU A 15 14.09 14.22 0.00
N GLY A 16 13.70 15.44 -0.42
CA GLY A 16 12.56 15.63 -1.32
C GLY A 16 12.77 14.97 -2.69
N LEU A 17 13.93 15.14 -3.30
CA LEU A 17 14.28 14.48 -4.58
C LEU A 17 14.30 12.96 -4.47
N VAL A 18 14.89 12.42 -3.40
CA VAL A 18 14.93 10.98 -3.15
C VAL A 18 13.51 10.42 -3.00
N GLY A 19 12.66 11.07 -2.19
CA GLY A 19 11.26 10.66 -2.04
C GLY A 19 10.51 10.68 -3.38
N PHE A 20 10.71 11.71 -4.19
CA PHE A 20 10.08 11.81 -5.50
C PHE A 20 10.51 10.69 -6.46
N VAL A 21 11.81 10.41 -6.55
CA VAL A 21 12.35 9.33 -7.39
C VAL A 21 11.82 7.97 -6.94
N LEU A 22 11.79 7.71 -5.63
CA LEU A 22 11.25 6.47 -5.08
C LEU A 22 9.75 6.33 -5.39
N ALA A 23 8.97 7.40 -5.25
CA ALA A 23 7.54 7.37 -5.56
C ALA A 23 7.27 7.07 -7.04
N ILE A 24 8.00 7.72 -7.96
CA ILE A 24 7.92 7.42 -9.39
C ILE A 24 8.32 5.96 -9.65
N GLY A 25 9.41 5.51 -9.05
CA GLY A 25 9.86 4.12 -9.15
C GLY A 25 8.77 3.13 -8.71
N THR A 26 8.15 3.37 -7.55
CA THR A 26 7.06 2.53 -7.02
C THR A 26 5.87 2.50 -7.97
N ILE A 27 5.48 3.64 -8.54
CA ILE A 27 4.39 3.69 -9.53
C ILE A 27 4.75 2.88 -10.78
N ILE A 28 5.94 3.11 -11.35
CA ILE A 28 6.39 2.41 -12.57
C ILE A 28 6.44 0.90 -12.34
N VAL A 29 7.11 0.45 -11.27
CA VAL A 29 7.24 -0.98 -10.96
C VAL A 29 5.87 -1.56 -10.59
N GLY A 30 5.04 -0.83 -9.85
CA GLY A 30 3.69 -1.28 -9.49
C GLY A 30 2.80 -1.48 -10.70
N THR A 31 2.83 -0.54 -11.66
CA THR A 31 2.15 -0.66 -12.95
C THR A 31 2.71 -1.82 -13.77
N TRP A 32 4.03 -2.03 -13.77
CA TRP A 32 4.65 -3.17 -14.45
C TRP A 32 4.15 -4.49 -13.87
N VAL A 33 4.16 -4.66 -12.55
CA VAL A 33 3.66 -5.87 -11.87
C VAL A 33 2.21 -6.14 -12.25
N ALA A 34 1.37 -5.10 -12.25
CA ALA A 34 -0.02 -5.22 -12.67
C ALA A 34 -0.15 -5.65 -14.14
N MET A 35 0.71 -5.12 -15.02
CA MET A 35 0.74 -5.50 -16.43
C MET A 35 1.19 -6.95 -16.64
N VAL A 36 2.18 -7.43 -15.89
CA VAL A 36 2.62 -8.84 -15.92
C VAL A 36 1.49 -9.76 -15.45
N ALA A 37 0.86 -9.43 -14.33
CA ALA A 37 -0.29 -10.20 -13.83
C ALA A 37 -1.48 -10.20 -14.81
N TYR A 38 -1.72 -9.09 -15.51
CA TYR A 38 -2.75 -8.99 -16.54
C TYR A 38 -2.45 -9.84 -17.79
N HIS A 39 -1.19 -9.92 -18.22
CA HIS A 39 -0.81 -10.84 -19.30
C HIS A 39 -1.04 -12.30 -18.91
N GLY A 40 -0.78 -12.66 -17.64
CA GLY A 40 -1.15 -13.97 -17.08
C GLY A 40 -2.66 -14.25 -17.15
N TYR A 41 -3.50 -13.25 -16.91
CA TYR A 41 -4.95 -13.36 -17.13
C TYR A 41 -5.28 -13.66 -18.59
N LYS A 42 -4.72 -12.89 -19.53
CA LYS A 42 -5.00 -13.06 -20.96
C LYS A 42 -4.63 -14.45 -21.50
N ARG A 43 -3.64 -15.10 -20.87
CA ARG A 43 -3.19 -16.45 -21.26
C ARG A 43 -3.98 -17.59 -20.63
N SER A 44 -4.52 -17.38 -19.41
CA SER A 44 -5.18 -18.43 -18.63
C SER A 44 -6.71 -18.33 -18.59
N GLU A 45 -7.27 -17.21 -19.08
CA GLU A 45 -8.68 -16.81 -18.93
C GLU A 45 -9.20 -16.86 -17.47
N ASN A 46 -8.28 -16.88 -16.49
CA ASN A 46 -8.63 -17.10 -15.10
C ASN A 46 -8.93 -15.77 -14.39
N PRO A 47 -10.19 -15.51 -13.98
CA PRO A 47 -10.58 -14.23 -13.38
C PRO A 47 -9.78 -13.87 -12.11
N SER A 48 -9.22 -14.84 -11.39
CA SER A 48 -8.37 -14.57 -10.22
C SER A 48 -7.13 -13.73 -10.56
N ALA A 49 -6.52 -13.94 -11.73
CA ALA A 49 -5.34 -13.18 -12.15
C ALA A 49 -5.66 -11.69 -12.39
N LEU A 50 -6.87 -11.38 -12.88
CA LEU A 50 -7.32 -10.00 -13.06
C LEU A 50 -7.53 -9.29 -11.72
N PHE A 51 -8.16 -9.95 -10.74
CA PHE A 51 -8.33 -9.39 -9.40
C PHE A 51 -6.99 -9.19 -8.68
N LEU A 52 -6.03 -10.09 -8.90
CA LEU A 52 -4.67 -9.94 -8.38
C LEU A 52 -3.98 -8.72 -8.99
N ALA A 53 -4.03 -8.57 -10.31
CA ALA A 53 -3.45 -7.44 -11.03
C ALA A 53 -4.05 -6.10 -10.57
N ALA A 54 -5.38 -6.03 -10.50
CA ALA A 54 -6.09 -4.84 -10.03
C ALA A 54 -5.78 -4.52 -8.55
N GLY A 55 -5.71 -5.55 -7.71
CA GLY A 55 -5.37 -5.41 -6.30
C GLY A 55 -3.97 -4.84 -6.09
N ILE A 56 -2.96 -5.40 -6.77
CA ILE A 56 -1.58 -4.90 -6.70
C ILE A 56 -1.48 -3.48 -7.26
N ALA A 57 -2.14 -3.19 -8.39
CA ALA A 57 -2.17 -1.86 -8.99
C ALA A 57 -2.72 -0.81 -8.01
N LEU A 58 -3.81 -1.13 -7.31
CA LEU A 58 -4.41 -0.24 -6.31
C LEU A 58 -3.53 -0.09 -5.07
N THR A 59 -3.02 -1.19 -4.51
CA THR A 59 -2.19 -1.16 -3.29
C THR A 59 -0.85 -0.45 -3.49
N SER A 60 -0.30 -0.45 -4.72
CA SER A 60 0.95 0.23 -5.05
C SER A 60 0.70 1.55 -5.76
N ALA A 61 0.46 1.53 -7.07
CA ALA A 61 0.35 2.74 -7.88
C ALA A 61 -0.85 3.61 -7.48
N GLY A 62 -1.98 3.01 -7.11
CA GLY A 62 -3.14 3.72 -6.59
C GLY A 62 -2.82 4.46 -5.29
N TYR A 63 -2.30 3.75 -4.29
CA TYR A 63 -1.91 4.31 -3.00
C TYR A 63 -0.90 5.46 -3.13
N THR A 64 0.23 5.22 -3.82
CA THR A 64 1.26 6.24 -4.03
C THR A 64 0.73 7.40 -4.87
N GLY A 65 -0.06 7.11 -5.91
CA GLY A 65 -0.67 8.12 -6.77
C GLY A 65 -1.62 9.04 -6.01
N THR A 66 -2.48 8.50 -5.14
CA THR A 66 -3.37 9.30 -4.29
C THR A 66 -2.59 10.26 -3.40
N ARG A 67 -1.48 9.80 -2.80
CA ARG A 67 -0.63 10.62 -1.94
C ARG A 67 0.08 11.77 -2.67
N ILE A 68 0.18 11.70 -4.00
CA ILE A 68 0.73 12.78 -4.82
C ILE A 68 -0.41 13.70 -5.31
N LEU A 69 -1.47 13.11 -5.85
CA LEU A 69 -2.53 13.84 -6.53
C LEU A 69 -3.40 14.65 -5.57
N VAL A 70 -3.80 14.09 -4.43
CA VAL A 70 -4.74 14.75 -3.51
C VAL A 70 -4.15 16.04 -2.92
N PRO A 71 -2.91 16.06 -2.38
CA PRO A 71 -2.30 17.30 -1.93
C PRO A 71 -2.10 18.32 -3.06
N THR A 72 -1.79 17.86 -4.27
CA THR A 72 -1.58 18.73 -5.45
C THR A 72 -2.86 19.47 -5.84
N THR A 73 -4.03 18.88 -5.59
CA THR A 73 -5.33 19.53 -5.79
C THR A 73 -5.79 20.40 -4.60
N GLY A 74 -4.95 20.56 -3.57
CA GLY A 74 -5.29 21.33 -2.36
C GLY A 74 -6.05 20.53 -1.30
N GLY A 75 -6.06 19.20 -1.37
CA GLY A 75 -6.65 18.33 -0.35
C GLY A 75 -5.87 18.39 0.97
N SER A 76 -6.56 18.25 2.09
CA SER A 76 -5.92 18.20 3.42
C SER A 76 -5.09 16.94 3.60
N SER A 77 -4.13 16.96 4.54
CA SER A 77 -3.33 15.78 4.91
C SER A 77 -4.22 14.63 5.40
N LEU A 78 -5.23 14.93 6.23
CA LEU A 78 -6.19 13.95 6.72
C LEU A 78 -6.98 13.29 5.57
N LEU A 79 -7.48 14.08 4.61
CA LEU A 79 -8.16 13.59 3.43
C LEU A 79 -7.25 12.71 2.57
N THR A 80 -6.00 13.14 2.38
CA THR A 80 -5.01 12.41 1.60
C THR A 80 -4.77 11.01 2.19
N ASP A 81 -4.54 10.93 3.50
CA ASP A 81 -4.33 9.64 4.17
C ASP A 81 -5.59 8.77 4.19
N ALA A 82 -6.76 9.37 4.41
CA ALA A 82 -8.03 8.65 4.41
C ALA A 82 -8.35 8.02 3.03
N VAL A 83 -8.16 8.77 1.95
CA VAL A 83 -8.39 8.27 0.59
C VAL A 83 -7.32 7.25 0.22
N ALA A 84 -6.06 7.52 0.54
CA ALA A 84 -4.96 6.59 0.25
C ALA A 84 -5.17 5.25 0.97
N SER A 85 -5.49 5.28 2.27
CA SER A 85 -5.73 4.05 3.03
C SER A 85 -6.93 3.26 2.52
N ALA A 86 -8.00 3.94 2.10
CA ALA A 86 -9.17 3.32 1.47
C ALA A 86 -8.83 2.65 0.13
N VAL A 87 -8.03 3.30 -0.72
CA VAL A 87 -7.52 2.74 -1.99
C VAL A 87 -6.64 1.51 -1.72
N GLN A 88 -5.74 1.60 -0.75
CA GLN A 88 -4.85 0.50 -0.39
C GLN A 88 -5.63 -0.68 0.20
N PHE A 89 -6.60 -0.42 1.07
CA PHE A 89 -7.49 -1.42 1.63
C PHE A 89 -8.29 -2.13 0.54
N ALA A 90 -8.88 -1.38 -0.39
CA ALA A 90 -9.59 -1.96 -1.52
C ALA A 90 -8.67 -2.87 -2.35
N GLY A 91 -7.44 -2.43 -2.61
CA GLY A 91 -6.42 -3.24 -3.29
C GLY A 91 -6.12 -4.55 -2.55
N LEU A 92 -5.93 -4.50 -1.23
CA LEU A 92 -5.66 -5.69 -0.41
C LEU A 92 -6.84 -6.67 -0.36
N VAL A 93 -8.07 -6.16 -0.31
CA VAL A 93 -9.27 -7.00 -0.38
C VAL A 93 -9.34 -7.72 -1.73
N LEU A 94 -8.99 -7.04 -2.83
CA LEU A 94 -8.93 -7.67 -4.15
C LEU A 94 -7.81 -8.71 -4.25
N VAL A 95 -6.63 -8.45 -3.68
CA VAL A 95 -5.56 -9.45 -3.57
C VAL A 95 -6.03 -10.67 -2.77
N LEU A 96 -6.64 -10.45 -1.60
CA LEU A 96 -7.17 -11.53 -0.77
C LEU A 96 -8.24 -12.32 -1.54
N TYR A 97 -9.13 -11.64 -2.25
CA TYR A 97 -10.15 -12.25 -3.09
C TYR A 97 -9.56 -13.06 -4.24
N ALA A 98 -8.48 -12.60 -4.87
CA ALA A 98 -7.80 -13.33 -5.92
C ALA A 98 -7.16 -14.62 -5.41
N VAL A 99 -6.54 -14.57 -4.23
CA VAL A 99 -5.82 -15.71 -3.63
C VAL A 99 -6.77 -16.75 -3.01
N TYR A 100 -7.87 -16.30 -2.36
CA TYR A 100 -8.78 -17.18 -1.61
C TYR A 100 -10.16 -17.35 -2.24
N GLY A 101 -10.61 -16.39 -3.02
CA GLY A 101 -11.94 -16.39 -3.61
C GLY A 101 -12.01 -17.26 -4.86
N ARG A 102 -13.13 -17.98 -5.01
CA ARG A 102 -13.54 -18.55 -6.30
C ARG A 102 -14.31 -17.46 -7.06
N PRO A 103 -13.76 -16.84 -8.12
CA PRO A 103 -14.35 -15.65 -8.73
C PRO A 103 -15.66 -15.89 -9.49
N GLU A 104 -16.09 -17.15 -9.63
CA GLU A 104 -17.13 -17.54 -10.58
C GLU A 104 -18.57 -17.34 -10.09
N ARG A 105 -18.82 -17.15 -8.78
CA ARG A 105 -20.21 -17.08 -8.25
C ARG A 105 -20.56 -15.93 -7.32
N ARG A 106 -19.60 -15.15 -6.79
CA ARG A 106 -19.89 -14.19 -5.69
C ARG A 106 -19.26 -12.80 -5.81
N THR A 107 -18.79 -12.43 -7.00
CA THR A 107 -18.03 -11.19 -7.28
C THR A 107 -18.73 -9.91 -6.86
N ARG A 108 -20.05 -9.80 -7.10
CA ARG A 108 -20.81 -8.57 -6.79
C ARG A 108 -20.86 -8.24 -5.31
N TYR A 109 -20.98 -9.25 -4.44
CA TYR A 109 -21.00 -9.05 -2.98
C TYR A 109 -19.63 -8.64 -2.44
N VAL A 110 -18.55 -9.19 -3.01
CA VAL A 110 -17.18 -8.84 -2.61
C VAL A 110 -16.84 -7.42 -3.05
N LEU A 111 -17.17 -7.04 -4.29
CA LEU A 111 -16.99 -5.67 -4.77
C LEU A 111 -17.81 -4.69 -3.92
N GLY A 112 -19.09 -4.97 -3.69
CA GLY A 112 -19.95 -4.13 -2.83
C GLY A 112 -19.39 -3.99 -1.41
N GLY A 113 -18.98 -5.10 -0.80
CA GLY A 113 -18.33 -5.09 0.52
C GLY A 113 -16.99 -4.35 0.54
N THR A 114 -16.22 -4.39 -0.55
CA THR A 114 -14.96 -3.66 -0.68
C THR A 114 -15.21 -2.16 -0.71
N PHE A 115 -16.18 -1.70 -1.53
CA PHE A 115 -16.54 -0.28 -1.59
C PHE A 115 -17.11 0.25 -0.29
N ILE A 116 -18.01 -0.51 0.36
CA ILE A 116 -18.57 -0.14 1.66
C ILE A 116 -17.47 -0.11 2.71
N GLY A 117 -16.63 -1.15 2.76
CA GLY A 117 -15.51 -1.24 3.69
C GLY A 117 -14.53 -0.08 3.53
N ALA A 118 -14.07 0.18 2.31
CA ALA A 118 -13.17 1.28 2.00
C ALA A 118 -13.80 2.65 2.29
N GLY A 119 -15.07 2.84 1.98
CA GLY A 119 -15.81 4.07 2.29
C GLY A 119 -15.95 4.30 3.79
N LEU A 120 -16.28 3.27 4.56
CA LEU A 120 -16.29 3.35 6.02
C LEU A 120 -14.90 3.67 6.58
N LEU A 121 -13.87 3.03 6.06
CA LEU A 121 -12.48 3.25 6.47
C LEU A 121 -12.01 4.68 6.20
N ALA A 122 -12.41 5.26 5.06
CA ALA A 122 -12.15 6.66 4.73
C ALA A 122 -12.83 7.63 5.70
N LEU A 123 -13.96 7.25 6.30
CA LEU A 123 -14.68 8.10 7.27
C LEU A 123 -14.12 8.03 8.69
N VAL A 124 -13.51 6.89 9.09
CA VAL A 124 -12.92 6.70 10.42
C VAL A 124 -12.04 7.87 10.88
N PRO A 125 -11.03 8.33 10.11
CA PRO A 125 -10.16 9.43 10.55
C PRO A 125 -10.91 10.73 10.84
N PHE A 126 -11.92 11.06 10.03
CA PHE A 126 -12.75 12.26 10.23
C PHE A 126 -13.61 12.13 11.48
N VAL A 127 -14.23 10.98 11.70
CA VAL A 127 -15.01 10.73 12.91
C VAL A 127 -14.12 10.85 14.16
N LEU A 128 -12.93 10.26 14.15
CA LEU A 128 -12.00 10.35 15.28
C LEU A 128 -11.56 11.79 15.58
N VAL A 129 -11.25 12.57 14.54
CA VAL A 129 -10.75 13.95 14.71
C VAL A 129 -11.88 14.94 15.00
N GLU A 130 -12.94 14.93 14.19
CA GLU A 130 -14.00 15.95 14.26
C GLU A 130 -15.06 15.64 15.32
N VAL A 131 -15.45 14.37 15.48
CA VAL A 131 -16.52 13.98 16.41
C VAL A 131 -15.96 13.71 17.80
N PHE A 132 -14.83 13.00 17.88
CA PHE A 132 -14.21 12.63 19.16
C PHE A 132 -13.11 13.60 19.63
N GLY A 133 -12.73 14.60 18.83
CA GLY A 133 -11.72 15.59 19.19
C GLY A 133 -10.31 15.01 19.35
N MET A 134 -10.01 13.88 18.69
CA MET A 134 -8.67 13.28 18.74
C MET A 134 -7.63 14.08 17.95
N THR A 135 -6.35 13.83 18.23
CA THR A 135 -5.25 14.44 17.48
C THR A 135 -5.23 13.97 16.04
N LEU A 136 -4.67 14.79 15.13
CA LEU A 136 -4.48 14.44 13.72
C LEU A 136 -3.72 13.12 13.56
N SER A 137 -2.72 12.87 14.41
CA SER A 137 -1.94 11.63 14.42
C SER A 137 -2.79 10.40 14.72
N ALA A 138 -3.73 10.49 15.67
CA ALA A 138 -4.65 9.41 15.97
C ALA A 138 -5.59 9.13 14.78
N GLY A 139 -6.01 10.19 14.07
CA GLY A 139 -6.74 10.07 12.80
C GLY A 139 -5.95 9.29 11.75
N THR A 140 -4.68 9.65 11.51
CA THR A 140 -3.83 8.96 10.52
C THR A 140 -3.53 7.51 10.90
N THR A 141 -3.30 7.22 12.19
CA THR A 141 -3.13 5.85 12.69
C THR A 141 -4.43 5.05 12.52
N GLY A 142 -5.58 5.64 12.82
CA GLY A 142 -6.89 5.03 12.64
C GLY A 142 -7.20 4.70 11.18
N ALA A 143 -6.75 5.54 10.24
CA ALA A 143 -6.90 5.30 8.80
C ALA A 143 -6.00 4.17 8.29
N ASN A 144 -4.74 4.09 8.74
CA ASN A 144 -3.75 3.14 8.21
C ASN A 144 -3.71 1.80 8.96
N GLY A 145 -4.10 1.78 10.24
CA GLY A 145 -4.06 0.61 11.11
C GLY A 145 -4.83 -0.59 10.55
N PRO A 146 -6.10 -0.44 10.11
CA PRO A 146 -6.86 -1.54 9.53
C PRO A 146 -6.19 -2.16 8.30
N THR A 147 -5.59 -1.33 7.44
CA THR A 147 -4.87 -1.76 6.24
C THR A 147 -3.60 -2.52 6.61
N ALA A 148 -2.86 -2.06 7.63
CA ALA A 148 -1.70 -2.76 8.16
C ALA A 148 -2.07 -4.13 8.77
N VAL A 149 -3.18 -4.20 9.51
CA VAL A 149 -3.71 -5.46 10.07
C VAL A 149 -4.11 -6.43 8.95
N LEU A 150 -4.82 -5.95 7.92
CA LEU A 150 -5.22 -6.77 6.78
C LEU A 150 -4.00 -7.29 6.02
N GLY A 151 -3.00 -6.43 5.77
CA GLY A 151 -1.77 -6.83 5.10
C GLY A 151 -0.92 -7.79 5.92
N ALA A 152 -0.86 -7.63 7.24
CA ALA A 152 -0.23 -8.59 8.16
C ALA A 152 -0.96 -9.95 8.12
N PHE A 153 -2.29 -9.94 8.12
CA PHE A 153 -3.08 -11.15 7.97
C PHE A 153 -2.78 -11.86 6.65
N ILE A 154 -2.79 -11.15 5.52
CA ILE A 154 -2.45 -11.73 4.19
C ILE A 154 -1.03 -12.29 4.18
N THR A 155 -0.07 -11.58 4.79
CA THR A 155 1.33 -12.04 4.92
C THR A 155 1.42 -13.35 5.69
N ILE A 156 0.80 -13.44 6.86
CA ILE A 156 0.79 -14.65 7.69
C ILE A 156 0.18 -15.82 6.92
N GLN A 157 -0.90 -15.56 6.20
CA GLN A 157 -1.59 -16.56 5.40
C GLN A 157 -0.75 -17.06 4.23
N ALA A 158 -0.05 -16.16 3.52
CA ALA A 158 0.88 -16.53 2.47
C ALA A 158 2.09 -17.33 3.00
N LEU A 159 2.61 -16.99 4.18
CA LEU A 159 3.67 -17.76 4.87
C LEU A 159 3.21 -19.16 5.28
N ARG A 160 1.98 -19.29 5.79
CA ARG A 160 1.38 -20.60 6.08
C ARG A 160 1.18 -21.44 4.81
N GLY A 161 0.80 -20.80 3.70
CA GLY A 161 0.74 -21.44 2.39
C GLY A 161 2.11 -21.97 1.95
N TYR A 162 3.15 -21.14 2.10
CA TYR A 162 4.54 -21.53 1.82
C TYR A 162 4.97 -22.75 2.62
N SER A 163 4.70 -22.78 3.93
CA SER A 163 5.09 -23.94 4.77
C SER A 163 4.38 -25.24 4.37
N ARG A 164 3.18 -25.15 3.78
CA ARG A 164 2.40 -26.33 3.37
C ARG A 164 2.79 -26.86 1.99
N TYR A 165 3.09 -25.98 1.04
CA TYR A 165 3.30 -26.35 -0.37
C TYR A 165 4.74 -26.17 -0.86
N GLY A 166 5.63 -25.57 -0.06
CA GLY A 166 7.06 -25.42 -0.38
C GLY A 166 7.37 -24.52 -1.60
N ASN A 167 6.39 -23.78 -2.12
CA ASN A 167 6.58 -22.98 -3.33
C ASN A 167 7.29 -21.65 -3.02
N ARG A 168 8.54 -21.49 -3.49
CA ARG A 168 9.34 -20.27 -3.30
C ARG A 168 8.63 -18.99 -3.76
N SER A 169 7.76 -19.06 -4.77
CA SER A 169 6.97 -17.90 -5.24
C SER A 169 6.11 -17.32 -4.10
N MET A 170 5.36 -18.16 -3.37
CA MET A 170 4.52 -17.70 -2.25
C MET A 170 5.29 -16.97 -1.15
N ARG A 171 6.57 -17.31 -0.93
CA ARG A 171 7.40 -16.61 0.06
C ARG A 171 7.71 -15.18 -0.38
N TRP A 172 8.05 -14.96 -1.65
CA TRP A 172 8.34 -13.63 -2.17
C TRP A 172 7.09 -12.75 -2.21
N LEU A 173 5.93 -13.33 -2.54
CA LEU A 173 4.65 -12.63 -2.42
C LEU A 173 4.37 -12.19 -0.98
N ALA A 174 4.57 -13.08 0.00
CA ALA A 174 4.37 -12.75 1.42
C ALA A 174 5.29 -11.61 1.88
N ILE A 175 6.56 -11.68 1.52
CA ILE A 175 7.55 -10.63 1.84
C ILE A 175 7.14 -9.31 1.19
N GLY A 176 6.72 -9.36 -0.08
CA GLY A 176 6.29 -8.18 -0.82
C GLY A 176 5.10 -7.48 -0.18
N ILE A 177 4.06 -8.24 0.20
CA ILE A 177 2.87 -7.71 0.88
C ILE A 177 3.23 -7.13 2.25
N ALA A 178 4.07 -7.83 3.03
CA ALA A 178 4.54 -7.32 4.33
C ALA A 178 5.23 -5.96 4.20
N LEU A 179 6.11 -5.82 3.21
CA LEU A 179 6.86 -4.59 2.93
C LEU A 179 6.00 -3.48 2.34
N LEU A 180 4.86 -3.79 1.71
CA LEU A 180 3.95 -2.78 1.17
C LEU A 180 2.98 -2.22 2.20
N THR A 181 2.67 -2.96 3.27
CA THR A 181 1.58 -2.58 4.17
C THR A 181 2.03 -2.51 5.62
N PHE A 182 2.53 -3.62 6.14
CA PHE A 182 2.74 -3.80 7.57
C PHE A 182 4.02 -3.09 8.02
N VAL A 183 5.11 -3.29 7.30
CA VAL A 183 6.41 -2.69 7.63
C VAL A 183 6.36 -1.16 7.53
N PRO A 184 5.81 -0.53 6.46
CA PRO A 184 5.67 0.92 6.40
C PRO A 184 4.91 1.52 7.59
N PHE A 185 3.79 0.90 7.96
CA PHE A 185 3.01 1.31 9.13
C PHE A 185 3.83 1.21 10.42
N LEU A 186 4.51 0.08 10.64
CA LEU A 186 5.35 -0.14 11.81
C LEU A 186 6.51 0.86 11.88
N VAL A 187 7.14 1.17 10.74
CA VAL A 187 8.20 2.17 10.65
C VAL A 187 7.67 3.54 11.10
N LEU A 188 6.52 3.99 10.58
CA LEU A 188 5.96 5.30 10.95
C LEU A 188 5.52 5.38 12.41
N GLU A 189 4.84 4.35 12.92
CA GLU A 189 4.42 4.30 14.32
C GLU A 189 5.62 4.26 15.28
N LEU A 190 6.63 3.44 14.96
CA LEU A 190 7.85 3.36 15.75
C LEU A 190 8.62 4.68 15.73
N LEU A 191 8.73 5.34 14.56
CA LEU A 191 9.35 6.66 14.46
C LEU A 191 8.59 7.71 15.27
N THR A 192 7.26 7.64 15.31
CA THR A 192 6.44 8.55 16.10
C THR A 192 6.66 8.33 17.59
N LEU A 193 6.72 7.08 18.05
CA LEU A 193 6.97 6.72 19.44
C LEU A 193 8.38 7.08 19.91
N PHE A 194 9.39 6.88 19.06
CA PHE A 194 10.81 7.08 19.39
C PHE A 194 11.38 8.40 18.86
N ARG A 195 10.53 9.34 18.42
CA ARG A 195 10.93 10.61 17.81
C ARG A 195 11.89 11.40 18.71
N SER A 196 11.61 11.43 20.02
CA SER A 196 12.45 12.13 21.01
C SER A 196 13.84 11.52 21.16
N THR A 197 13.99 10.22 20.91
CA THR A 197 15.24 9.48 21.10
C THR A 197 16.09 9.45 19.83
N LEU A 198 15.46 9.38 18.65
CA LEU A 198 16.16 9.14 17.38
C LEU A 198 16.44 10.41 16.57
N ALA A 199 15.82 11.55 16.90
CA ALA A 199 15.99 12.83 16.18
C ALA A 199 15.87 12.68 14.64
N ILE A 200 14.99 11.79 14.18
CA ILE A 200 14.76 11.52 12.76
C ILE A 200 13.82 12.59 12.21
N SER A 201 14.20 13.21 11.09
CA SER A 201 13.33 14.12 10.33
C SER A 201 12.18 13.35 9.65
N ASP A 202 11.03 14.00 9.52
CA ASP A 202 9.84 13.47 8.85
C ASP A 202 10.13 13.09 7.39
N ALA A 203 10.98 13.87 6.71
CA ALA A 203 11.41 13.57 5.35
C ALA A 203 12.17 12.24 5.26
N ARG A 204 13.00 11.92 6.26
CA ARG A 204 13.70 10.62 6.32
C ARG A 204 12.74 9.47 6.58
N GLY A 205 11.78 9.65 7.49
CA GLY A 205 10.75 8.65 7.76
C GLY A 205 9.98 8.28 6.49
N LEU A 206 9.55 9.28 5.72
CA LEU A 206 8.87 9.09 4.43
C LEU A 206 9.77 8.40 3.40
N SER A 207 11.06 8.75 3.32
CA SER A 207 11.99 8.10 2.39
C SER A 207 12.18 6.61 2.69
N LEU A 208 12.24 6.24 3.97
CA LEU A 208 12.36 4.83 4.40
C LEU A 208 11.09 4.05 4.05
N VAL A 209 9.92 4.66 4.24
CA VAL A 209 8.63 4.07 3.84
C VAL A 209 8.61 3.81 2.33
N LEU A 210 8.90 4.81 1.51
CA LEU A 210 8.87 4.68 0.06
C LEU A 210 9.90 3.65 -0.45
N PHE A 211 11.08 3.60 0.18
CA PHE A 211 12.07 2.59 -0.12
C PHE A 211 11.55 1.18 0.21
N THR A 212 10.92 1.02 1.37
CA THR A 212 10.32 -0.26 1.80
C THR A 212 9.22 -0.70 0.84
N GLU A 213 8.34 0.22 0.44
CA GLU A 213 7.29 -0.04 -0.55
C GLU A 213 7.88 -0.47 -1.89
N LEU A 214 8.89 0.22 -2.39
CA LEU A 214 9.56 -0.12 -3.65
C LEU A 214 10.15 -1.54 -3.61
N VAL A 215 10.85 -1.88 -2.52
CA VAL A 215 11.39 -3.24 -2.31
C VAL A 215 10.26 -4.26 -2.23
N GLY A 216 9.13 -3.91 -1.60
CA GLY A 216 7.94 -4.74 -1.53
C GLY A 216 7.35 -5.05 -2.91
N VAL A 217 7.17 -4.02 -3.75
CA VAL A 217 6.69 -4.21 -5.14
C VAL A 217 7.65 -5.08 -5.95
N LEU A 218 8.97 -4.84 -5.81
CA LEU A 218 9.99 -5.67 -6.49
C LEU A 218 9.93 -7.14 -6.05
N ALA A 219 9.70 -7.40 -4.76
CA ALA A 219 9.52 -8.77 -4.26
C ALA A 219 8.28 -9.45 -4.86
N ILE A 220 7.17 -8.71 -5.05
CA ILE A 220 5.99 -9.24 -5.76
C ILE A 220 6.33 -9.53 -7.22
N LEU A 221 7.05 -8.64 -7.91
CA LEU A 221 7.47 -8.87 -9.30
C LEU A 221 8.29 -10.16 -9.44
N LEU A 222 9.27 -10.35 -8.54
CA LEU A 222 10.10 -11.55 -8.52
C LEU A 222 9.27 -12.82 -8.28
N SER A 223 8.25 -12.74 -7.42
CA SER A 223 7.32 -13.85 -7.20
C SER A 223 6.62 -14.28 -8.49
N LEU A 224 6.13 -13.33 -9.29
CA LEU A 224 5.41 -13.62 -10.54
C LEU A 224 6.35 -14.19 -11.62
N GLN A 225 7.56 -13.65 -11.74
CA GLN A 225 8.54 -14.13 -12.72
C GLN A 225 8.98 -15.57 -12.49
N ILE A 226 9.03 -16.01 -11.22
CA ILE A 226 9.38 -17.41 -10.88
C ILE A 226 8.30 -18.38 -11.36
N ASP A 227 7.03 -17.95 -11.39
CA ASP A 227 5.90 -18.82 -11.78
C ASP A 227 5.80 -18.97 -13.31
N GLU A 228 6.16 -17.96 -14.10
CA GLU A 228 6.16 -18.04 -15.57
C GLU A 228 7.22 -18.98 -16.15
N GLN A 229 8.25 -19.34 -15.39
CA GLN A 229 9.35 -20.21 -15.85
C GLN A 229 9.13 -21.70 -15.55
N ARG A 230 8.00 -22.07 -14.92
CA ARG A 230 7.62 -23.47 -14.66
C ARG A 230 6.53 -23.95 -15.62
#